data_AF-A0A972VA58-F1
#
_entry.id   AF-A0A972VA58-F1
#
_cell.length_a   1.000
_cell.length_b   1.000
_cell.length_c   1.000
_cell.angle_alpha   90.00
_cell.angle_beta   90.00
_cell.angle_gamma   90.00
#
_symmetry.space_group_name_H-M   'P 1'
#
loop_
_entity.id
_entity.type
_entity.pdbx_description
1 polymer ?
#
loop_
_entity_poly.entity_id
_entity_poly.type
_entity_poly.pdbx_seq_one_letter_code
_entity_poly.pdbx_strand_id
1 'polypeptide(L)'
;MIDLEILHATDPWDWPENTPALLLESLKSDQTTAEDLLKTVEMAGEYCVINDELAMALLDIVGQDNTAERIRGLAAIALGPAMEEADTYGFDDPDDVPISETSCKAIQTGFETLFENVDLPKEVRRRILEASVRSPHPWHKEAIRRAFSDSDPDWQLTAVFCMQYVHGFHKQILKALESEDADTHYEAVRAAGACALDDAWTSIESLVMNPATDKPLLMAAIEAAVNIRPGEAGGLLADFLNSDDEDILDVVYGSLALAGTDLLDGDDDEEEDFEDDDDWE
;
A
#
# COMPACT_ATOMS: atom_id res chain seq x y z
N MET A 1 8.99 29.96 -11.46
CA MET A 1 7.85 29.05 -11.34
C MET A 1 8.34 27.73 -11.91
N ILE A 2 8.49 26.71 -11.07
CA ILE A 2 8.85 25.38 -11.53
C ILE A 2 7.67 24.87 -12.36
N ASP A 3 7.97 24.23 -13.48
CA ASP A 3 6.98 23.61 -14.34
C ASP A 3 6.49 22.32 -13.65
N LEU A 4 5.19 22.23 -13.35
CA LEU A 4 4.60 21.05 -12.70
C LEU A 4 4.84 19.78 -13.50
N GLU A 5 4.96 19.88 -14.83
CA GLU A 5 5.26 18.75 -15.70
C GLU A 5 6.68 18.22 -15.48
N ILE A 6 7.64 19.13 -15.30
CA ILE A 6 9.04 18.75 -15.05
C ILE A 6 9.18 18.13 -13.67
N LEU A 7 8.47 18.68 -12.69
CA LEU A 7 8.47 18.15 -11.33
C LEU A 7 7.86 16.74 -11.28
N HIS A 8 6.70 16.54 -11.91
CA HIS A 8 6.01 15.23 -11.97
C HIS A 8 6.84 14.14 -12.66
N ALA A 9 7.71 14.52 -13.61
CA ALA A 9 8.62 13.61 -14.31
C ALA A 9 9.96 13.38 -13.58
N THR A 10 10.20 14.07 -12.47
CA THR A 10 11.41 13.92 -11.65
C THR A 10 11.10 13.01 -10.48
N ASP A 11 12.03 12.14 -10.11
CA ASP A 11 11.85 11.26 -8.96
C ASP A 11 11.64 12.07 -7.66
N PRO A 12 10.73 11.65 -6.75
CA PRO A 12 10.37 12.46 -5.59
C PRO A 12 11.54 12.83 -4.66
N TRP A 13 12.59 12.01 -4.58
CA TRP A 13 13.80 12.28 -3.78
C TRP A 13 14.70 13.36 -4.38
N ASP A 14 14.54 13.68 -5.67
CA ASP A 14 15.29 14.72 -6.38
C ASP A 14 14.52 16.05 -6.46
N TRP A 15 13.36 16.15 -5.81
CA TRP A 15 12.56 17.36 -5.81
C TRP A 15 13.21 18.52 -5.04
N PRO A 16 13.07 19.77 -5.53
CA PRO A 16 13.57 20.94 -4.80
C PRO A 16 12.96 21.11 -3.41
N GLU A 17 13.72 21.62 -2.44
CA GLU A 17 13.26 21.83 -1.05
C GLU A 17 11.99 22.70 -0.95
N ASN A 18 11.76 23.61 -1.90
CA ASN A 18 10.60 24.49 -1.92
C ASN A 18 9.34 23.85 -2.55
N THR A 19 9.39 22.56 -2.89
CA THR A 19 8.28 21.83 -3.52
C THR A 19 7.00 21.82 -2.68
N PRO A 20 7.02 21.57 -1.36
CA PRO A 20 5.80 21.58 -0.55
C PRO A 20 5.04 22.91 -0.62
N ALA A 21 5.77 24.03 -0.63
CA ALA A 21 5.17 25.36 -0.72
C ALA A 21 4.50 25.61 -2.09
N LEU A 22 5.10 25.11 -3.18
CA LEU A 22 4.54 25.23 -4.53
C LEU A 22 3.28 24.36 -4.70
N LEU A 23 3.31 23.13 -4.19
CA LEU A 23 2.14 22.25 -4.21
C LEU A 23 1.00 22.86 -3.40
N LEU A 24 1.29 23.40 -2.21
CA LEU A 24 0.29 24.06 -1.38
C LEU A 24 -0.35 25.29 -2.04
N GLU A 25 0.45 26.10 -2.75
CA GLU A 25 -0.06 27.23 -3.53
C GLU A 25 -0.99 26.75 -4.66
N SER A 26 -0.59 25.70 -5.37
CA SER A 26 -1.38 25.08 -6.45
C SER A 26 -2.70 24.50 -5.95
N LEU A 27 -2.71 23.76 -4.83
CA LEU A 27 -3.91 23.18 -4.22
C LEU A 27 -4.93 24.23 -3.78
N LYS A 28 -4.46 25.42 -3.37
CA LYS A 28 -5.31 26.52 -2.85
C LYS A 28 -5.75 27.51 -3.92
N SER A 29 -5.25 27.39 -5.15
CA SER A 29 -5.50 28.34 -6.22
C SER A 29 -6.72 27.97 -7.05
N ASP A 30 -7.69 28.88 -7.13
CA ASP A 30 -8.85 28.76 -8.04
C ASP A 30 -8.45 28.83 -9.54
N GLN A 31 -7.19 29.13 -9.85
CA GLN A 31 -6.68 29.24 -11.21
C GLN A 31 -6.00 27.96 -11.71
N THR A 32 -5.76 26.99 -10.82
CA THR A 32 -5.14 25.71 -11.18
C THR A 32 -6.08 24.93 -12.08
N THR A 33 -5.56 24.44 -13.22
CA THR A 33 -6.38 23.64 -14.14
C THR A 33 -6.72 22.29 -13.51
N ALA A 34 -7.78 21.62 -13.97
CA ALA A 34 -8.14 20.32 -13.44
C ALA A 34 -7.05 19.25 -13.66
N GLU A 35 -6.26 19.37 -14.74
CA GLU A 35 -5.14 18.47 -15.02
C GLU A 35 -3.97 18.73 -14.08
N ASP A 36 -3.59 20.00 -13.90
CA ASP A 36 -2.53 20.39 -12.98
C ASP A 36 -2.89 20.07 -11.53
N LEU A 37 -4.17 20.25 -11.15
CA LEU A 37 -4.65 19.93 -9.82
C LEU A 37 -4.58 18.42 -9.57
N LEU A 38 -4.89 17.59 -10.57
CA LEU A 38 -4.77 16.14 -10.45
C LEU A 38 -3.32 15.72 -10.16
N LYS A 39 -2.35 16.25 -10.92
CA LYS A 39 -0.91 15.98 -10.70
C LYS A 39 -0.44 16.53 -9.35
N THR A 40 -0.92 17.73 -8.97
CA THR A 40 -0.57 18.35 -7.69
C THR A 40 -1.06 17.50 -6.52
N VAL A 41 -2.29 16.97 -6.59
CA VAL A 41 -2.85 16.10 -5.56
C VAL A 41 -2.07 14.79 -5.42
N GLU A 42 -1.64 14.18 -6.54
CA GLU A 42 -0.79 13.00 -6.55
C GLU A 42 0.54 13.29 -5.83
N MET A 43 1.28 14.32 -6.28
CA MET A 43 2.57 14.69 -5.70
C MET A 43 2.49 15.12 -4.25
N ALA A 44 1.39 15.75 -3.82
CA ALA A 44 1.22 16.22 -2.46
C ALA A 44 1.11 15.08 -1.43
N GLY A 45 0.77 13.86 -1.85
CA GLY A 45 0.73 12.67 -1.00
C GLY A 45 2.08 11.96 -0.83
N GLU A 46 3.10 12.36 -1.58
CA GLU A 46 4.43 11.72 -1.53
C GLU A 46 5.12 11.93 -0.18
N TYR A 47 5.69 10.85 0.35
CA TYR A 47 6.30 10.85 1.69
C TYR A 47 7.38 11.93 1.86
N CYS A 48 8.15 12.23 0.82
CA CYS A 48 9.22 13.21 0.87
C CYS A 48 8.75 14.68 1.01
N VAL A 49 7.46 14.96 0.79
CA VAL A 49 6.93 16.34 0.80
C VAL A 49 5.70 16.53 1.67
N ILE A 50 4.89 15.49 1.88
CA ILE A 50 3.67 15.57 2.68
C ILE A 50 4.01 16.11 4.08
N ASN A 51 3.19 17.06 4.53
CA ASN A 51 3.28 17.70 5.82
C ASN A 51 1.88 18.10 6.28
N ASP A 52 1.78 18.68 7.49
CA ASP A 52 0.51 19.11 8.07
C ASP A 52 -0.30 20.03 7.13
N GLU A 53 0.33 21.03 6.50
CA GLU A 53 -0.37 21.96 5.62
C GLU A 53 -0.90 21.31 4.34
N LEU A 54 -0.12 20.43 3.72
CA LEU A 54 -0.55 19.67 2.54
C LEU A 54 -1.63 18.66 2.89
N ALA A 55 -1.49 17.95 4.01
CA ALA A 55 -2.47 16.97 4.44
C ALA A 55 -3.83 17.61 4.71
N MET A 56 -3.84 18.77 5.37
CA MET A 56 -5.10 19.51 5.59
C MET A 56 -5.67 20.09 4.29
N ALA A 57 -4.84 20.54 3.35
CA ALA A 57 -5.30 21.01 2.05
C ALA A 57 -5.91 19.86 1.21
N LEU A 58 -5.33 18.67 1.26
CA LEU A 58 -5.88 17.46 0.64
C LEU A 58 -7.22 17.09 1.27
N LEU A 59 -7.32 17.09 2.61
CA LEU A 59 -8.58 16.81 3.31
C LEU A 59 -9.69 17.81 2.93
N ASP A 60 -9.36 19.10 2.82
CA ASP A 60 -10.29 20.12 2.34
C ASP A 60 -10.80 19.79 0.92
N ILE A 61 -9.91 19.37 0.01
CA ILE A 61 -10.28 18.95 -1.36
C ILE A 61 -11.23 17.76 -1.35
N VAL A 62 -11.04 16.76 -0.47
CA VAL A 62 -11.98 15.62 -0.36
C VAL A 62 -13.41 16.11 -0.09
N GLY A 63 -13.55 17.14 0.76
CA GLY A 63 -14.84 17.74 1.14
C GLY A 63 -15.43 18.75 0.16
N GLN A 64 -14.71 19.16 -0.89
CA GLN A 64 -15.16 20.25 -1.79
C GLN A 64 -16.18 19.78 -2.84
N ASP A 65 -17.41 20.27 -2.73
CA ASP A 65 -18.51 19.90 -3.65
C ASP A 65 -18.32 20.38 -5.10
N ASN A 66 -17.55 21.45 -5.31
CA ASN A 66 -17.26 22.01 -6.63
C ASN A 66 -16.07 21.32 -7.33
N THR A 67 -15.36 20.43 -6.64
CA THR A 67 -14.20 19.72 -7.19
C THR A 67 -14.63 18.39 -7.81
N ALA A 68 -14.01 18.02 -8.94
CA ALA A 68 -14.37 16.80 -9.67
C ALA A 68 -14.16 15.55 -8.80
N GLU A 69 -15.08 14.58 -8.88
CA GLU A 69 -15.07 13.36 -8.05
C GLU A 69 -13.74 12.62 -8.09
N ARG A 70 -13.11 12.53 -9.27
CA ARG A 70 -11.79 11.91 -9.45
C ARG A 70 -10.70 12.59 -8.62
N ILE A 71 -10.68 13.92 -8.57
CA ILE A 71 -9.68 14.70 -7.81
C ILE A 71 -9.93 14.53 -6.32
N ARG A 72 -11.19 14.58 -5.89
CA ARG A 72 -11.59 14.35 -4.49
C ARG A 72 -11.20 12.96 -4.01
N GLY A 73 -11.47 11.93 -4.83
CA GLY A 73 -11.08 10.55 -4.54
C GLY A 73 -9.56 10.38 -4.50
N LEU A 74 -8.83 10.98 -5.43
CA LEU A 74 -7.36 10.95 -5.42
C LEU A 74 -6.78 11.64 -4.17
N ALA A 75 -7.36 12.77 -3.75
CA ALA A 75 -6.94 13.47 -2.54
C ALA A 75 -7.16 12.62 -1.27
N ALA A 76 -8.22 11.81 -1.23
CA ALA A 76 -8.42 10.86 -0.15
C ALA A 76 -7.32 9.78 -0.16
N ILE A 77 -7.03 9.18 -1.32
CA ILE A 77 -5.97 8.17 -1.46
C ILE A 77 -4.58 8.71 -1.11
N ALA A 78 -4.27 9.95 -1.52
CA ALA A 78 -2.99 10.60 -1.26
C ALA A 78 -2.68 10.77 0.25
N LEU A 79 -3.71 10.79 1.11
CA LEU A 79 -3.54 10.84 2.56
C LEU A 79 -3.24 9.47 3.19
N GLY A 80 -3.52 8.37 2.48
CA GLY A 80 -3.39 7.01 2.97
C GLY A 80 -1.99 6.66 3.49
N PRO A 81 -0.90 6.91 2.73
CA PRO A 81 0.46 6.59 3.18
C PRO A 81 0.85 7.29 4.48
N ALA A 82 0.64 8.61 4.59
CA ALA A 82 0.94 9.35 5.82
C ALA A 82 0.13 8.85 7.04
N MET A 83 -1.10 8.38 6.80
CA MET A 83 -1.92 7.73 7.83
C MET A 83 -1.36 6.38 8.27
N GLU A 84 -0.83 5.58 7.34
CA GLU A 84 -0.22 4.28 7.62
C GLU A 84 1.06 4.40 8.44
N GLU A 85 1.92 5.35 8.07
CA GLU A 85 3.15 5.67 8.80
C GLU A 85 2.84 6.10 10.23
N ALA A 86 1.86 7.00 10.39
CA ALA A 86 1.38 7.44 11.70
C ALA A 86 0.84 6.29 12.56
N ASP A 87 0.16 5.31 11.96
CA ASP A 87 -0.34 4.11 12.66
C ASP A 87 0.81 3.17 13.06
N THR A 88 1.80 3.03 12.18
CA THR A 88 2.93 2.10 12.32
C THR A 88 3.95 2.57 13.35
N TYR A 89 4.37 3.83 13.25
CA TYR A 89 5.47 4.39 14.08
C TYR A 89 4.95 5.17 15.29
N GLY A 90 3.68 5.58 15.30
CA GLY A 90 3.13 6.42 16.35
C GLY A 90 3.65 7.87 16.26
N PHE A 91 3.75 8.55 17.41
CA PHE A 91 4.10 9.98 17.46
C PHE A 91 5.15 10.29 18.55
N ASP A 92 5.94 9.29 18.93
CA ASP A 92 6.96 9.44 19.97
C ASP A 92 8.15 10.29 19.48
N ASP A 93 8.55 10.12 18.21
CA ASP A 93 9.53 10.97 17.52
C ASP A 93 8.86 11.70 16.34
N PRO A 94 8.88 13.05 16.29
CA PRO A 94 8.32 13.80 15.18
C PRO A 94 9.05 13.59 13.84
N ASP A 95 10.28 13.05 13.84
CA ASP A 95 11.02 12.78 12.61
C ASP A 95 10.64 11.42 11.97
N ASP A 96 9.92 10.55 12.69
CA ASP A 96 9.49 9.22 12.21
C ASP A 96 8.21 9.27 11.36
N VAL A 97 7.43 10.36 11.43
CA VAL A 97 6.14 10.47 10.74
C VAL A 97 5.98 11.83 10.05
N PRO A 98 5.39 11.88 8.85
CA PRO A 98 5.38 13.11 8.06
C PRO A 98 4.31 14.12 8.49
N ILE A 99 3.35 13.70 9.33
CA ILE A 99 2.26 14.54 9.82
C ILE A 99 2.14 14.46 11.34
N SER A 100 1.69 15.53 11.98
CA SER A 100 1.49 15.56 13.43
C SER A 100 0.28 14.72 13.87
N GLU A 101 0.28 14.30 15.14
CA GLU A 101 -0.86 13.61 15.76
C GLU A 101 -2.16 14.39 15.63
N THR A 102 -2.08 15.73 15.64
CA THR A 102 -3.24 16.60 15.50
C THR A 102 -3.83 16.51 14.09
N SER A 103 -3.00 16.57 13.05
CA SER A 103 -3.44 16.41 11.66
C SER A 103 -3.98 15.02 11.39
N CYS A 104 -3.29 13.98 11.88
CA CYS A 104 -3.74 12.59 11.75
C CYS A 104 -5.15 12.39 12.34
N LYS A 105 -5.41 12.87 13.57
CA LYS A 105 -6.75 12.82 14.18
C LYS A 105 -7.79 13.62 13.40
N ALA A 106 -7.40 14.76 12.84
CA ALA A 106 -8.29 15.58 12.02
C ALA A 106 -8.70 14.83 10.73
N ILE A 107 -7.75 14.16 10.07
CA ILE A 107 -8.00 13.33 8.89
C ILE A 107 -8.90 12.15 9.24
N GLN A 108 -8.62 11.39 10.31
CA GLN A 108 -9.46 10.28 10.76
C GLN A 108 -10.91 10.73 10.99
N THR A 109 -11.10 11.83 11.70
CA THR A 109 -12.44 12.40 11.99
C THR A 109 -13.14 12.88 10.71
N GLY A 110 -12.38 13.54 9.82
CA GLY A 110 -12.87 14.03 8.54
C GLY A 110 -13.32 12.89 7.62
N PHE A 111 -12.52 11.83 7.52
CA PHE A 111 -12.84 10.63 6.74
C PHE A 111 -14.07 9.91 7.28
N GLU A 112 -14.19 9.69 8.59
CA GLU A 112 -15.39 9.08 9.16
C GLU A 112 -16.65 9.92 8.83
N THR A 113 -16.57 11.24 9.03
CA THR A 113 -17.68 12.17 8.75
C THR A 113 -18.08 12.16 7.27
N LEU A 114 -17.10 12.23 6.36
CA LEU A 114 -17.35 12.26 4.92
C LEU A 114 -17.84 10.90 4.42
N PHE A 115 -17.33 9.78 4.93
CA PHE A 115 -17.78 8.45 4.55
C PHE A 115 -19.25 8.20 4.92
N GLU A 116 -19.68 8.68 6.09
CA GLU A 116 -21.07 8.57 6.57
C GLU A 116 -22.04 9.45 5.78
N ASN A 117 -21.55 10.49 5.11
CA ASN A 117 -22.37 11.36 4.29
C ASN A 117 -22.82 10.65 3.00
N VAL A 118 -24.05 10.14 3.00
CA VAL A 118 -24.66 9.41 1.88
C VAL A 118 -24.90 10.26 0.63
N ASP A 119 -24.86 11.60 0.76
CA ASP A 119 -25.01 12.52 -0.38
C ASP A 119 -23.69 12.68 -1.16
N LEU A 120 -22.55 12.24 -0.61
CA LEU A 120 -21.30 12.22 -1.34
C LEU A 120 -21.31 11.18 -2.46
N PRO A 121 -20.66 11.48 -3.60
CA PRO A 121 -20.51 10.52 -4.69
C PRO A 121 -19.90 9.19 -4.21
N LYS A 122 -20.41 8.09 -4.77
CA LYS A 122 -19.98 6.72 -4.43
C LYS A 122 -18.45 6.59 -4.46
N GLU A 123 -17.82 7.05 -5.54
CA GLU A 123 -16.38 6.91 -5.74
C GLU A 123 -15.58 7.65 -4.67
N VAL A 124 -15.99 8.85 -4.28
CA VAL A 124 -15.33 9.59 -3.19
C VAL A 124 -15.44 8.81 -1.88
N ARG A 125 -16.61 8.26 -1.57
CA ARG A 125 -16.82 7.47 -0.34
C ARG A 125 -16.01 6.17 -0.33
N ARG A 126 -15.86 5.50 -1.49
CA ARG A 126 -15.00 4.32 -1.63
C ARG A 126 -13.54 4.67 -1.35
N ARG A 127 -13.01 5.72 -1.98
CA ARG A 127 -11.62 6.16 -1.79
C ARG A 127 -11.33 6.62 -0.36
N ILE A 128 -12.30 7.26 0.30
CA ILE A 128 -12.19 7.59 1.73
C ILE A 128 -12.03 6.32 2.57
N LEU A 129 -12.85 5.29 2.32
CA LEU A 129 -12.76 4.04 3.08
C LEU A 129 -11.43 3.32 2.81
N GLU A 130 -10.97 3.27 1.56
CA GLU A 130 -9.68 2.67 1.19
C GLU A 130 -8.48 3.40 1.84
N ALA A 131 -8.53 4.73 1.92
CA ALA A 131 -7.49 5.50 2.60
C ALA A 131 -7.57 5.37 4.12
N SER A 132 -8.77 5.38 4.70
CA SER A 132 -8.95 5.41 6.16
C SER A 132 -8.51 4.11 6.83
N VAL A 133 -8.69 2.96 6.17
CA VAL A 133 -8.34 1.66 6.76
C VAL A 133 -6.85 1.47 7.01
N ARG A 134 -5.99 2.27 6.39
CA ARG A 134 -4.54 2.28 6.66
C ARG A 134 -4.17 2.75 8.07
N SER A 135 -5.09 3.39 8.79
CA SER A 135 -5.05 3.55 10.25
C SER A 135 -6.37 3.04 10.85
N PRO A 136 -6.45 1.75 11.20
CA PRO A 136 -7.70 1.10 11.57
C PRO A 136 -8.44 1.74 12.77
N HIS A 137 -9.72 2.10 12.56
CA HIS A 137 -10.62 2.64 13.59
C HIS A 137 -11.89 1.76 13.76
N PRO A 138 -12.59 1.77 14.93
CA PRO A 138 -13.68 0.83 15.21
C PRO A 138 -14.83 0.78 14.20
N TRP A 139 -15.14 1.89 13.51
CA TRP A 139 -16.23 1.95 12.53
C TRP A 139 -15.94 1.16 11.25
N HIS A 140 -14.67 0.93 10.91
CA HIS A 140 -14.28 0.24 9.67
C HIS A 140 -14.86 -1.16 9.57
N LYS A 141 -14.92 -1.91 10.67
CA LYS A 141 -15.45 -3.29 10.64
C LYS A 141 -16.88 -3.36 10.11
N GLU A 142 -17.73 -2.41 10.51
CA GLU A 142 -19.10 -2.39 10.04
C GLU A 142 -19.21 -1.82 8.61
N ALA A 143 -18.42 -0.81 8.27
CA ALA A 143 -18.33 -0.28 6.92
C ALA A 143 -17.93 -1.36 5.90
N ILE A 144 -16.89 -2.14 6.20
CA ILE A 144 -16.39 -3.24 5.36
C ILE A 144 -17.43 -4.36 5.24
N ARG A 145 -18.10 -4.75 6.33
CA ARG A 145 -19.18 -5.77 6.26
C ARG A 145 -20.31 -5.33 5.34
N ARG A 146 -20.72 -4.06 5.44
CA ARG A 146 -21.77 -3.49 4.61
C ARG A 146 -21.34 -3.45 3.14
N ALA A 147 -20.13 -2.98 2.86
CA ALA A 147 -19.58 -2.90 1.51
C ALA A 147 -19.46 -4.30 0.86
N PHE A 148 -18.96 -5.30 1.58
CA PHE A 148 -18.86 -6.68 1.07
C PHE A 148 -20.22 -7.34 0.83
N SER A 149 -21.24 -6.94 1.60
CA SER A 149 -22.61 -7.48 1.47
C SER A 149 -23.44 -6.73 0.43
N ASP A 150 -22.90 -5.65 -0.15
CA ASP A 150 -23.58 -4.88 -1.18
C ASP A 150 -23.67 -5.70 -2.48
N SER A 151 -24.64 -5.35 -3.33
CA SER A 151 -24.77 -5.93 -4.67
C SER A 151 -23.87 -5.25 -5.71
N ASP A 152 -23.36 -4.06 -5.40
CA ASP A 152 -22.46 -3.30 -6.27
C ASP A 152 -21.03 -3.90 -6.20
N PRO A 153 -20.49 -4.43 -7.31
CA PRO A 153 -19.15 -5.04 -7.33
C PRO A 153 -18.05 -4.06 -6.91
N ASP A 154 -18.25 -2.76 -7.14
CA ASP A 154 -17.34 -1.71 -6.71
C ASP A 154 -17.17 -1.66 -5.19
N TRP A 155 -18.28 -1.79 -4.44
CA TRP A 155 -18.24 -1.84 -2.99
C TRP A 155 -17.66 -3.16 -2.48
N GLN A 156 -17.89 -4.27 -3.18
CA GLN A 156 -17.29 -5.55 -2.85
C GLN A 156 -15.76 -5.50 -3.00
N LEU A 157 -15.26 -4.97 -4.12
CA LEU A 157 -13.83 -4.77 -4.37
C LEU A 157 -13.19 -3.90 -3.29
N THR A 158 -13.78 -2.73 -3.01
CA THR A 158 -13.32 -1.84 -1.93
C THR A 158 -13.31 -2.56 -0.58
N ALA A 159 -14.31 -3.40 -0.29
CA ALA A 159 -14.34 -4.17 0.94
C ALA A 159 -13.18 -5.17 1.03
N VAL A 160 -12.87 -5.90 -0.06
CA VAL A 160 -11.78 -6.86 -0.11
C VAL A 160 -10.42 -6.17 0.03
N PHE A 161 -10.22 -5.03 -0.63
CA PHE A 161 -9.05 -4.16 -0.40
C PHE A 161 -8.88 -3.86 1.10
N CYS A 162 -9.95 -3.41 1.74
CA CYS A 162 -9.91 -3.01 3.15
C CYS A 162 -9.59 -4.17 4.12
N MET A 163 -9.84 -5.41 3.73
CA MET A 163 -9.57 -6.59 4.57
C MET A 163 -8.07 -6.88 4.74
N GLN A 164 -7.21 -6.25 3.93
CA GLN A 164 -5.74 -6.27 4.14
C GLN A 164 -5.36 -5.60 5.45
N TYR A 165 -6.01 -4.49 5.78
CA TYR A 165 -5.65 -3.65 6.92
C TYR A 165 -6.52 -3.92 8.15
N VAL A 166 -7.78 -4.33 7.96
CA VAL A 166 -8.72 -4.57 9.07
C VAL A 166 -9.00 -6.07 9.20
N HIS A 167 -8.49 -6.68 10.26
CA HIS A 167 -8.66 -8.12 10.51
C HIS A 167 -10.08 -8.54 10.92
N GLY A 168 -10.34 -9.84 10.77
CA GLY A 168 -11.58 -10.50 11.21
C GLY A 168 -12.54 -10.91 10.09
N PHE A 169 -12.04 -10.98 8.84
CA PHE A 169 -12.82 -11.26 7.63
C PHE A 169 -12.39 -12.52 6.88
N HIS A 170 -11.82 -13.51 7.58
CA HIS A 170 -11.19 -14.68 6.95
C HIS A 170 -12.13 -15.39 5.96
N LYS A 171 -13.40 -15.58 6.31
CA LYS A 171 -14.39 -16.23 5.43
C LYS A 171 -14.68 -15.42 4.17
N GLN A 172 -14.69 -14.10 4.29
CA GLN A 172 -14.93 -13.19 3.17
C GLN A 172 -13.74 -13.16 2.23
N ILE A 173 -12.51 -13.14 2.77
CA ILE A 173 -11.27 -13.24 1.99
C ILE A 173 -11.24 -14.56 1.21
N LEU A 174 -11.48 -15.70 1.88
CA LEU A 174 -11.51 -17.01 1.21
C LEU A 174 -12.56 -17.08 0.10
N LYS A 175 -13.74 -16.48 0.32
CA LYS A 175 -14.77 -16.37 -0.73
C LYS A 175 -14.31 -15.48 -1.88
N ALA A 176 -13.60 -14.39 -1.62
CA ALA A 176 -13.12 -13.46 -2.64
C ALA A 176 -11.99 -14.06 -3.50
N LEU A 177 -11.21 -15.00 -2.95
CA LEU A 177 -10.23 -15.79 -3.72
C LEU A 177 -10.87 -16.67 -4.80
N GLU A 178 -12.18 -16.95 -4.71
CA GLU A 178 -12.93 -17.70 -5.73
C GLU A 178 -13.51 -16.78 -6.83
N SER A 179 -13.23 -15.47 -6.79
CA SER A 179 -13.77 -14.50 -7.73
C SER A 179 -13.17 -14.66 -9.14
N GLU A 180 -14.02 -14.58 -10.17
CA GLU A 180 -13.58 -14.48 -11.57
C GLU A 180 -13.18 -13.04 -11.97
N ASP A 181 -13.55 -12.05 -11.14
CA ASP A 181 -13.14 -10.66 -11.33
C ASP A 181 -11.67 -10.49 -10.92
N ALA A 182 -10.83 -10.04 -11.86
CA ALA A 182 -9.38 -10.00 -11.69
C ALA A 182 -8.95 -9.05 -10.56
N ASP A 183 -9.57 -7.88 -10.45
CA ASP A 183 -9.25 -6.89 -9.42
C ASP A 183 -9.62 -7.43 -8.03
N THR A 184 -10.81 -8.03 -7.90
CA THR A 184 -11.24 -8.65 -6.64
C THR A 184 -10.34 -9.82 -6.24
N HIS A 185 -9.95 -10.65 -7.21
CA HIS A 185 -9.06 -11.79 -6.95
C HIS A 185 -7.67 -11.32 -6.51
N TYR A 186 -7.12 -10.30 -7.17
CA TYR A 186 -5.85 -9.68 -6.80
C TYR A 186 -5.87 -9.15 -5.36
N GLU A 187 -6.89 -8.36 -5.00
CA GLU A 187 -6.98 -7.82 -3.63
C GLU A 187 -7.25 -8.92 -2.60
N ALA A 188 -7.92 -10.01 -2.97
CA ALA A 188 -8.13 -11.16 -2.10
C ALA A 188 -6.82 -11.91 -1.79
N VAL A 189 -5.93 -12.03 -2.78
CA VAL A 189 -4.57 -12.58 -2.60
C VAL A 189 -3.78 -11.72 -1.62
N ARG A 190 -3.77 -10.39 -1.83
CA ARG A 190 -3.12 -9.45 -0.90
C ARG A 190 -3.68 -9.53 0.51
N ALA A 191 -5.01 -9.59 0.65
CA ALA A 191 -5.68 -9.72 1.94
C ALA A 191 -5.35 -11.04 2.66
N ALA A 192 -5.27 -12.15 1.91
CA ALA A 192 -4.87 -13.44 2.46
C ALA A 192 -3.44 -13.41 2.99
N GLY A 193 -2.51 -12.80 2.24
CA GLY A 193 -1.13 -12.56 2.65
C GLY A 193 -1.03 -11.71 3.91
N ALA A 194 -1.61 -10.50 3.89
CA ALA A 194 -1.56 -9.56 5.01
C ALA A 194 -2.18 -10.12 6.31
N CYS A 195 -3.17 -11.02 6.20
CA CYS A 195 -3.78 -11.70 7.35
C CYS A 195 -3.09 -13.03 7.73
N ALA A 196 -2.01 -13.42 7.04
CA ALA A 196 -1.35 -14.72 7.20
C ALA A 196 -2.33 -15.91 7.22
N LEU A 197 -3.28 -15.91 6.27
CA LEU A 197 -4.40 -16.84 6.27
C LEU A 197 -4.00 -18.23 5.76
N ASP A 198 -3.68 -19.14 6.68
CA ASP A 198 -3.23 -20.52 6.36
C ASP A 198 -4.17 -21.29 5.41
N ASP A 199 -5.49 -21.13 5.59
CA ASP A 199 -6.51 -21.77 4.74
C ASP A 199 -6.44 -21.35 3.26
N ALA A 200 -5.76 -20.24 2.94
CA ALA A 200 -5.55 -19.77 1.57
C ALA A 200 -4.35 -20.42 0.87
N TRP A 201 -3.49 -21.15 1.61
CA TRP A 201 -2.20 -21.65 1.10
C TRP A 201 -2.30 -22.36 -0.25
N THR A 202 -3.23 -23.32 -0.39
CA THR A 202 -3.38 -24.08 -1.65
C THR A 202 -3.72 -23.19 -2.84
N SER A 203 -4.53 -22.15 -2.64
CA SER A 203 -4.86 -21.20 -3.70
C SER A 203 -3.64 -20.35 -4.08
N ILE A 204 -2.89 -19.87 -3.09
CA ILE A 204 -1.69 -19.05 -3.31
C ILE A 204 -0.57 -19.87 -3.99
N GLU A 205 -0.29 -21.07 -3.49
CA GLU A 205 0.68 -22.00 -4.09
C GLU A 205 0.34 -22.28 -5.56
N SER A 206 -0.94 -22.50 -5.87
CA SER A 206 -1.40 -22.74 -7.24
C SER A 206 -1.16 -21.55 -8.15
N LEU A 207 -1.26 -20.31 -7.64
CA LEU A 207 -0.98 -19.09 -8.40
C LEU A 207 0.52 -18.96 -8.69
N VAL A 208 1.38 -19.21 -7.70
CA VAL A 208 2.83 -19.13 -7.84
C VAL A 208 3.36 -20.18 -8.82
N MET A 209 2.83 -21.41 -8.76
CA MET A 209 3.26 -22.50 -9.65
C MET A 209 2.70 -22.42 -11.07
N ASN A 210 1.70 -21.57 -11.32
CA ASN A 210 1.06 -21.49 -12.62
C ASN A 210 1.79 -20.49 -13.54
N PRO A 211 2.47 -20.94 -14.61
CA PRO A 211 3.21 -20.05 -15.50
C PRO A 211 2.31 -19.12 -16.34
N ALA A 212 0.99 -19.31 -16.29
CA ALA A 212 0.02 -18.45 -16.94
C ALA A 212 -0.56 -17.36 -16.02
N THR A 213 -0.17 -17.33 -14.74
CA THR A 213 -0.54 -16.24 -13.82
C THR A 213 0.06 -14.93 -14.35
N ASP A 214 -0.76 -13.89 -14.44
CA ASP A 214 -0.26 -12.58 -14.86
C ASP A 214 0.72 -12.01 -13.83
N LYS A 215 1.68 -11.21 -14.31
CA LYS A 215 2.79 -10.73 -13.48
C LYS A 215 2.35 -10.00 -12.20
N PRO A 216 1.40 -9.04 -12.23
CA PRO A 216 0.93 -8.40 -11.01
C PRO A 216 0.37 -9.40 -9.99
N LEU A 217 -0.50 -10.33 -10.43
CA LEU A 217 -1.08 -11.35 -9.56
C LEU A 217 -0.02 -12.32 -9.02
N LEU A 218 0.99 -12.66 -9.83
CA LEU A 218 2.11 -13.50 -9.41
C LEU A 218 2.94 -12.82 -8.31
N MET A 219 3.30 -11.55 -8.48
CA MET A 219 4.04 -10.78 -7.47
C MET A 219 3.26 -10.73 -6.14
N ALA A 220 1.95 -10.46 -6.19
CA ALA A 220 1.10 -10.49 -4.99
C ALA A 220 1.03 -11.90 -4.36
N ALA A 221 1.00 -12.96 -5.17
CA ALA A 221 0.99 -14.33 -4.67
C ALA A 221 2.32 -14.73 -4.01
N ILE A 222 3.45 -14.25 -4.52
CA ILE A 222 4.78 -14.44 -3.92
C ILE A 222 4.83 -13.80 -2.53
N GLU A 223 4.45 -12.53 -2.41
CA GLU A 223 4.38 -11.83 -1.12
C GLU A 223 3.42 -12.53 -0.15
N ALA A 224 2.25 -12.96 -0.65
CA ALA A 224 1.27 -13.67 0.17
C ALA A 224 1.81 -15.02 0.66
N ALA A 225 2.51 -15.79 -0.17
CA ALA A 225 3.08 -17.08 0.20
C ALA A 225 4.05 -16.93 1.37
N VAL A 226 4.95 -15.94 1.30
CA VAL A 226 5.94 -15.67 2.34
C VAL A 226 5.28 -15.24 3.66
N ASN A 227 4.23 -14.43 3.61
CA ASN A 227 3.50 -14.02 4.80
C ASN A 227 2.65 -15.16 5.42
N ILE A 228 2.12 -16.07 4.61
CA ILE A 228 1.27 -17.18 5.08
C ILE A 228 2.13 -18.32 5.66
N ARG A 229 3.16 -18.77 4.94
CA ARG A 229 4.05 -19.87 5.35
C ARG A 229 5.49 -19.60 4.91
N PRO A 230 6.26 -18.78 5.64
CA PRO A 230 7.61 -18.37 5.23
C PRO A 230 8.55 -19.57 5.00
N GLY A 231 8.47 -20.60 5.84
CA GLY A 231 9.31 -21.80 5.70
C GLY A 231 8.99 -22.67 4.48
N GLU A 232 7.73 -22.79 4.08
CA GLU A 232 7.34 -23.52 2.86
C GLU A 232 7.55 -22.65 1.61
N ALA A 233 7.34 -21.34 1.73
CA ALA A 233 7.55 -20.37 0.67
C ALA A 233 9.00 -20.31 0.20
N GLY A 234 10.00 -20.42 1.09
CA GLY A 234 11.41 -20.44 0.68
C GLY A 234 11.73 -21.54 -0.34
N GLY A 235 11.18 -22.74 -0.16
CA GLY A 235 11.33 -23.83 -1.14
C GLY A 235 10.54 -23.60 -2.43
N LEU A 236 9.34 -23.02 -2.32
CA LEU A 236 8.49 -22.66 -3.47
C LEU A 236 9.12 -21.59 -4.36
N LEU A 237 9.87 -20.66 -3.76
CA LEU A 237 10.42 -19.48 -4.44
C LEU A 237 11.85 -19.65 -4.94
N ALA A 238 12.50 -20.79 -4.64
CA ALA A 238 13.90 -21.04 -5.00
C ALA A 238 14.19 -20.87 -6.51
N ASP A 239 13.26 -21.29 -7.37
CA ASP A 239 13.42 -21.16 -8.82
C ASP A 239 13.33 -19.69 -9.30
N PHE A 240 12.61 -18.83 -8.57
CA PHE A 240 12.46 -17.42 -8.91
C PHE A 240 13.69 -16.57 -8.57
N LEU A 241 14.60 -17.06 -7.71
CA LEU A 241 15.89 -16.40 -7.43
C LEU A 241 16.81 -16.33 -8.67
N ASN A 242 16.49 -17.08 -9.72
CA ASN A 242 17.20 -17.04 -11.00
C ASN A 242 16.33 -16.47 -12.13
N SER A 243 15.27 -15.72 -11.79
CA SER A 243 14.38 -15.09 -12.77
C SER A 243 15.13 -14.03 -13.60
N ASP A 244 14.92 -14.03 -14.92
CA ASP A 244 15.37 -12.94 -15.81
C ASP A 244 14.49 -11.68 -15.70
N ASP A 245 13.34 -11.78 -15.02
CA ASP A 245 12.44 -10.66 -14.75
C ASP A 245 12.85 -9.98 -13.43
N GLU A 246 13.39 -8.77 -13.54
CA GLU A 246 13.93 -7.96 -12.44
C GLU A 246 12.86 -7.65 -11.38
N ASP A 247 11.65 -7.28 -11.78
CA ASP A 247 10.58 -6.95 -10.82
C ASP A 247 10.18 -8.19 -9.99
N ILE A 248 10.17 -9.38 -10.61
CA ILE A 248 9.89 -10.64 -9.92
C ILE A 248 11.04 -10.96 -8.95
N LEU A 249 12.27 -10.79 -9.40
CA LEU A 249 13.46 -11.06 -8.59
C LEU A 249 13.50 -10.15 -7.34
N ASP A 250 13.21 -8.86 -7.51
CA ASP A 250 13.16 -7.88 -6.42
C ASP A 250 12.08 -8.21 -5.40
N VAL A 251 10.87 -8.60 -5.84
CA VAL A 251 9.79 -9.01 -4.93
C VAL A 251 10.18 -10.26 -4.14
N VAL A 252 10.84 -11.23 -4.76
CA VAL A 252 11.29 -12.45 -4.07
C VAL A 252 12.34 -12.12 -3.01
N TYR A 253 13.37 -11.35 -3.37
CA TYR A 253 14.40 -10.94 -2.42
C TYR A 253 13.81 -10.11 -1.26
N GLY A 254 12.98 -9.11 -1.58
CA GLY A 254 12.33 -8.27 -0.58
C GLY A 254 11.46 -9.07 0.38
N SER A 255 10.63 -9.98 -0.14
CA SER A 255 9.74 -10.81 0.66
C SER A 255 10.53 -11.73 1.61
N LEU A 256 11.53 -12.44 1.08
CA LEU A 256 12.33 -13.40 1.85
C LEU A 256 13.19 -12.71 2.92
N ALA A 257 13.76 -11.54 2.61
CA ALA A 257 14.50 -10.74 3.58
C ALA A 257 13.62 -10.30 4.76
N LEU A 258 12.40 -9.82 4.49
CA LEU A 258 11.46 -9.40 5.53
C LEU A 258 10.98 -10.56 6.41
N ALA A 259 10.81 -11.75 5.83
CA ALA A 259 10.41 -12.94 6.57
C ALA A 259 11.53 -13.56 7.42
N GLY A 260 12.76 -13.03 7.33
CA GLY A 260 13.92 -13.60 8.00
C GLY A 260 14.18 -15.04 7.56
N THR A 261 13.82 -15.40 6.32
CA THR A 261 14.22 -16.69 5.76
C THR A 261 15.70 -16.60 5.46
N ASP A 262 16.50 -17.44 6.13
CA ASP A 262 17.96 -17.49 5.98
C ASP A 262 18.33 -17.91 4.55
N LEU A 263 18.37 -16.93 3.64
CA LEU A 263 18.89 -17.09 2.28
C LEU A 263 20.43 -17.15 2.26
N LEU A 264 21.07 -16.95 3.42
CA LEU A 264 22.51 -16.77 3.58
C LEU A 264 23.22 -17.89 4.35
N ASP A 265 22.53 -18.96 4.76
CA ASP A 265 23.16 -20.12 5.43
C ASP A 265 23.66 -21.19 4.42
N GLY A 266 24.08 -20.73 3.24
CA GLY A 266 24.39 -21.59 2.10
C GLY A 266 25.60 -21.15 1.27
N ASP A 267 26.66 -20.63 1.90
CA ASP A 267 27.99 -20.52 1.26
C ASP A 267 29.10 -20.83 2.30
N ASP A 268 29.61 -22.06 2.20
CA ASP A 268 30.96 -22.55 2.49
C ASP A 268 31.67 -22.18 3.82
N ASP A 269 31.47 -23.04 4.83
CA ASP A 269 32.53 -23.38 5.80
C ASP A 269 33.66 -24.15 5.05
N GLU A 270 34.43 -23.49 4.21
CA GLU A 270 35.80 -23.93 3.93
C GLU A 270 36.67 -23.48 5.12
N GLU A 271 36.73 -24.33 6.16
CA GLU A 271 37.85 -24.26 7.11
C GLU A 271 39.14 -24.46 6.31
N GLU A 272 39.81 -23.35 5.95
CA GLU A 272 41.21 -23.38 5.55
C GLU A 272 42.01 -23.95 6.74
N ASP A 273 42.26 -25.26 6.69
CA ASP A 273 43.30 -25.94 7.47
C ASP A 273 44.63 -25.20 7.19
N PHE A 274 44.98 -24.27 8.08
CA PHE A 274 46.34 -23.75 8.15
C PHE A 274 47.25 -24.91 8.58
N GLU A 275 47.82 -25.62 7.60
CA GLU A 275 48.96 -26.48 7.82
C GLU A 275 50.12 -25.60 8.35
N ASP A 276 50.37 -25.72 9.66
CA ASP A 276 51.56 -25.25 10.35
C ASP A 276 52.79 -25.96 9.74
N ASP A 277 53.36 -25.40 8.67
CA ASP A 277 54.71 -25.76 8.21
C ASP A 277 55.74 -25.08 9.12
N ASP A 278 55.93 -25.74 10.26
CA ASP A 278 57.05 -25.59 11.19
C ASP A 278 58.31 -26.14 10.49
N ASP A 279 59.04 -25.31 9.73
CA ASP A 279 60.38 -25.67 9.25
C ASP A 279 61.45 -24.71 9.78
N TRP A 280 62.20 -25.27 10.74
CA TRP A 280 63.36 -24.71 11.41
C TRP A 280 64.62 -25.00 10.59
N GLU A 281 65.33 -23.96 10.12
CA GLU A 281 66.81 -23.97 9.98
C GLU A 281 67.41 -22.55 9.97
#